data_AF-A0A6P0YTG5-F1
#
_entry.id   AF-A0A6P0YTG5-F1
#
_cell.length_a   1.000
_cell.length_b   1.000
_cell.length_c   1.000
_cell.angle_alpha   90.00
_cell.angle_beta   90.00
_cell.angle_gamma   90.00
#
_symmetry.space_group_name_H-M   'P 1'
#
loop_
_entity.id
_entity.type
_entity.pdbx_description
1 polymer ?
#
loop_
_entity_poly.entity_id
_entity_poly.type
_entity_poly.pdbx_seq_one_letter_code
_entity_poly.pdbx_strand_id
1 'polypeptide(L)' 'KQAQSGGIILLHDGGGDRSKTVRALPTMITELKQRGYKFVTVPELLEIAVTAQ' A
#
# COMPACT_ATOMS: atom_id res chain seq x y z
N LYS A 1 12.96 -0.72 -7.54
CA LYS A 1 12.15 -1.79 -8.18
C LYS A 1 10.78 -1.20 -8.52
N GLN A 2 10.20 -1.56 -9.67
CA GLN A 2 8.88 -1.06 -10.09
C GLN A 2 7.77 -1.88 -9.41
N ALA A 3 6.61 -1.26 -9.18
CA ALA A 3 5.42 -1.99 -8.73
C ALA A 3 4.96 -2.98 -9.81
N GLN A 4 4.63 -4.20 -9.40
CA GLN A 4 4.10 -5.28 -10.23
C GLN A 4 2.79 -5.79 -9.63
N SER A 5 1.95 -6.45 -10.44
CA SER A 5 0.70 -7.05 -9.93
C SER A 5 1.01 -8.07 -8.82
N GLY A 6 0.22 -8.05 -7.75
CA GLY A 6 0.46 -8.86 -6.55
C GLY A 6 1.60 -8.39 -5.64
N GLY A 7 2.21 -7.23 -5.90
CA GLY A 7 3.29 -6.69 -5.08
C GLY A 7 2.82 -6.09 -3.75
N ILE A 8 3.64 -6.23 -2.70
CA ILE A 8 3.44 -5.58 -1.40
C ILE A 8 4.40 -4.39 -1.29
N ILE A 9 3.86 -3.22 -0.95
CA ILE A 9 4.64 -2.01 -0.67
C ILE A 9 4.81 -1.88 0.84
N LEU A 10 6.06 -1.89 1.33
CA LEU A 10 6.38 -1.71 2.74
C LEU A 10 6.66 -0.24 3.06
N LEU A 11 5.89 0.31 4.00
CA LEU A 11 6.09 1.65 4.56
C LEU A 11 6.10 1.58 6.09
N HIS A 12 6.57 2.65 6.74
CA HIS A 12 6.62 2.77 8.20
C HIS A 12 5.87 4.04 8.62
N ASP A 13 4.96 3.89 9.58
CA ASP A 13 4.16 4.96 10.20
C ASP A 13 4.61 5.30 11.64
N GLY A 14 5.53 4.52 12.23
CA GLY A 14 6.08 4.72 13.57
C GLY A 14 7.50 5.29 13.66
N GLY A 15 7.76 6.07 14.72
CA GLY A 15 9.06 6.61 15.15
C GLY A 15 9.57 7.82 14.36
N GLY A 16 10.05 8.89 15.04
CA GLY A 16 10.64 10.08 14.40
C GLY A 16 9.69 10.87 13.49
N ASP A 17 10.21 11.86 12.74
CA ASP A 17 9.42 12.61 11.75
C ASP A 17 9.18 11.79 10.46
N ARG A 18 7.91 11.66 10.08
CA ARG A 18 7.44 10.95 8.88
C ARG A 18 6.77 11.84 7.85
N SER A 19 6.86 13.16 8.00
CA SER A 19 6.20 14.15 7.15
C SER A 19 6.53 13.97 5.66
N LYS A 20 7.74 13.52 5.32
CA LYS A 20 8.14 13.20 3.94
C LYS A 20 7.37 12.02 3.35
N THR A 21 7.21 10.93 4.13
CA THR A 21 6.45 9.75 3.71
C THR A 21 4.99 10.11 3.48
N VAL A 22 4.39 10.84 4.43
CA VAL A 22 2.99 11.27 4.35
C VAL A 22 2.77 12.15 3.11
N ARG A 23 3.68 13.09 2.82
CA ARG A 23 3.59 13.93 1.62
C ARG A 23 3.71 13.17 0.30
N ALA A 24 4.40 12.02 0.28
CA ALA A 24 4.57 11.23 -0.94
C ALA A 24 3.36 10.32 -1.26
N LEU A 25 2.57 9.95 -0.24
CA LEU A 25 1.45 9.03 -0.39
C LEU A 25 0.41 9.46 -1.43
N PRO A 26 -0.09 10.71 -1.47
CA PRO A 26 -1.13 11.10 -2.43
C PRO A 26 -0.70 10.89 -3.89
N THR A 27 0.52 11.29 -4.24
CA THR A 27 1.07 11.14 -5.60
C THR A 27 1.22 9.66 -5.95
N MET A 28 1.87 8.88 -5.09
CA MET A 28 2.08 7.45 -5.31
C MET A 28 0.75 6.68 -5.49
N ILE A 29 -0.23 6.96 -4.64
CA ILE A 29 -1.55 6.31 -4.70
C ILE A 29 -2.26 6.69 -6.00
N THR A 30 -2.21 7.96 -6.40
CA THR A 30 -2.84 8.45 -7.64
C THR A 30 -2.24 7.78 -8.87
N GLU A 31 -0.91 7.77 -8.99
CA GLU A 31 -0.22 7.16 -10.13
C GLU A 31 -0.49 5.66 -10.25
N LEU A 32 -0.50 4.93 -9.13
CA LEU A 32 -0.79 3.49 -9.15
C LEU A 32 -2.25 3.21 -9.52
N LYS A 33 -3.20 4.02 -9.03
CA LYS A 33 -4.60 3.90 -9.46
C LYS A 33 -4.76 4.16 -10.96
N GLN A 34 -4.11 5.20 -11.49
CA GLN A 34 -4.14 5.53 -12.93
C GLN A 34 -3.55 4.41 -13.80
N ARG A 35 -2.58 3.67 -13.28
CA ARG A 35 -1.99 2.48 -13.92
C ARG A 35 -2.86 1.22 -13.80
N GLY A 36 -4.06 1.31 -13.21
CA GLY A 36 -5.01 0.20 -13.09
C GLY A 36 -4.82 -0.69 -11.86
N TYR A 37 -3.95 -0.31 -10.91
CA TYR A 37 -3.79 -1.08 -9.67
C TYR A 37 -4.95 -0.81 -8.70
N LYS A 38 -5.41 -1.88 -8.04
CA LYS A 38 -6.29 -1.82 -6.88
C LYS A 38 -5.45 -1.97 -5.61
N PHE A 39 -5.68 -1.10 -4.64
CA PHE A 39 -5.15 -1.28 -3.29
C PHE A 39 -6.10 -2.20 -2.53
N VAL A 40 -5.52 -3.25 -1.95
CA VAL A 40 -6.21 -4.25 -1.15
C VAL A 40 -5.44 -4.48 0.14
N THR A 41 -6.12 -5.00 1.14
CA THR A 41 -5.51 -5.52 2.36
C THR A 41 -4.77 -6.83 2.08
N VAL A 42 -3.88 -7.25 2.98
CA VAL A 42 -3.16 -8.53 2.84
C VAL A 42 -4.12 -9.73 2.77
N PRO A 43 -5.19 -9.82 3.60
CA PRO A 43 -6.14 -10.93 3.49
C PRO A 43 -6.86 -10.99 2.15
N GLU A 44 -7.26 -9.85 1.59
CA GLU A 44 -7.86 -9.78 0.24
C GLU A 44 -6.88 -10.21 -0.84
N LEU A 45 -5.59 -9.84 -0.72
CA LEU A 45 -4.56 -10.25 -1.67
C LEU A 45 -4.31 -11.76 -1.64
N LEU A 46 -4.35 -12.37 -0.46
CA LEU A 46 -4.08 -13.80 -0.25
C LEU A 46 -5.33 -14.67 -0.30
N GLU A 47 -6.52 -14.06 -0.47
CA GLU A 47 -7.83 -14.74 -0.47
C GLU A 47 -8.09 -15.56 0.80
N ILE A 48 -7.66 -15.05 1.96
CA ILE A 48 -7.83 -15.71 3.26
C ILE A 48 -8.93 -15.06 4.10
N ALA A 49 -9.64 -15.87 4.88
CA ALA A 49 -10.66 -15.39 5.79
C ALA A 49 -10.04 -14.58 6.94
N VAL A 50 -10.57 -13.38 7.19
CA VAL A 50 -10.24 -12.60 8.40
C VAL A 50 -11.20 -13.01 9.50
N THR A 51 -10.68 -13.70 10.52
CA THR A 51 -11.43 -13.91 11.77
C THR A 51 -11.20 -12.69 12.66
N ALA A 52 -12.28 -12.01 13.07
CA ALA A 52 -12.17 -10.99 14.12
C ALA A 52 -11.77 -11.69 15.44
N GLN A 53 -10.74 -11.16 16.10
CA GLN A 53 -10.32 -11.54 17.45
C GLN A 53 -11.06 -10.70 18.48
#